data_AF-A0A4W5NJF7-F1
#
_entry.id   AF-A0A4W5NJF7-F1
#
_cell.length_a   1.000
_cell.length_b   1.000
_cell.length_c   1.000
_cell.angle_alpha   90.00
_cell.angle_beta   90.00
_cell.angle_gamma   90.00
#
_symmetry.space_group_name_H-M   'P 1'
#
loop_
_entity.id
_entity.type
_entity.pdbx_description
1 polymer ?
#
loop_
_entity_poly.entity_id
_entity_poly.type
_entity_poly.pdbx_seq_one_letter_code
_entity_poly.pdbx_strand_id
1 'polypeptide(L)'
;MTALRLLQRMKRDWMHTGRRPSGLCGAALLVAARMHEFRRTVKDVIGVVKVCEATLRKRLTEFEDTPTSQLTIDEFMRVDLEQECDPPSFTAGQRKVKMQAFHRLSTPAGEISLYRDEIETELENSRPKLRGIYAAYAKEIGVDVCLRAYVCVPTAFSVFFY
;
A
#
# COMPACT_ATOMS: atom_id res chain seq x y z
N MET A 1 20.25 19.29 23.94
CA MET A 1 20.57 18.27 22.91
C MET A 1 19.34 17.52 22.36
N THR A 2 18.13 17.68 22.91
CA THR A 2 16.92 16.93 22.50
C THR A 2 16.56 17.06 21.02
N ALA A 3 16.64 18.27 20.44
CA ALA A 3 16.31 18.48 19.02
C ALA A 3 17.22 17.69 18.06
N LEU A 4 18.52 17.56 18.39
CA LEU A 4 19.45 16.77 17.58
C LEU A 4 19.14 15.28 17.69
N ARG A 5 18.81 14.79 18.89
CA ARG A 5 18.40 13.40 19.10
C ARG A 5 17.12 13.07 18.33
N LEU A 6 16.11 13.95 18.37
CA LEU A 6 14.89 13.82 17.56
C LEU A 6 15.22 13.75 16.07
N LEU A 7 16.07 14.65 15.59
CA LEU A 7 16.44 14.69 14.17
C LEU A 7 17.18 13.42 13.74
N GLN A 8 18.10 12.90 14.57
CA GLN A 8 18.78 11.62 14.31
C GLN A 8 17.78 10.47 14.22
N ARG A 9 16.82 10.41 15.14
CA ARG A 9 15.78 9.39 15.13
C ARG A 9 14.88 9.50 13.89
N MET A 10 14.40 10.70 13.56
CA MET A 10 13.62 10.96 12.34
C MET A 10 14.39 10.60 11.05
N LYS A 11 15.72 10.71 11.05
CA LYS A 11 16.55 10.26 9.92
C LYS A 11 16.57 8.73 9.81
N ARG A 12 16.64 8.04 10.95
CA ARG A 12 16.59 6.57 11.03
C ARG A 12 15.23 6.01 10.62
N ASP A 13 14.15 6.72 10.93
CA ASP A 13 12.79 6.42 10.48
C ASP A 13 12.51 6.81 9.00
N TRP A 14 13.57 7.01 8.20
CA TRP A 14 13.49 7.31 6.76
C TRP A 14 12.64 8.53 6.38
N MET A 15 12.32 9.42 7.33
CA MET A 15 11.41 10.55 7.09
C MET A 15 12.00 11.63 6.16
N HIS A 16 13.33 11.63 6.00
CA HIS A 16 14.07 12.60 5.19
C HIS A 16 14.33 12.15 3.74
N THR A 17 14.15 10.87 3.44
CA THR A 17 14.57 10.29 2.16
C THR A 17 13.75 10.88 1.00
N GLY A 18 14.44 11.37 -0.03
CA GLY A 18 13.83 12.02 -1.21
C GLY A 18 13.12 13.34 -0.90
N ARG A 19 13.41 13.98 0.23
CA ARG A 19 12.58 15.05 0.81
C ARG A 19 13.45 16.20 1.35
N ARG A 20 12.89 17.42 1.39
CA ARG A 20 13.57 18.61 1.93
C ARG A 20 13.91 18.43 3.43
N PRO A 21 15.19 18.49 3.84
CA PRO A 21 15.59 18.28 5.24
C PRO A 21 15.23 19.46 6.14
N SER A 22 15.12 20.68 5.60
CA SER A 22 14.76 21.88 6.36
C SER A 22 13.45 21.67 7.14
N GLY A 23 12.40 21.19 6.48
CA GLY A 23 11.12 20.93 7.13
C GLY A 23 11.19 19.90 8.27
N LEU A 24 12.11 18.94 8.18
CA LEU A 24 12.36 17.97 9.24
C LEU A 24 13.06 18.61 10.44
N CYS A 25 14.06 19.48 10.19
CA CYS A 25 14.71 20.26 11.24
C CYS A 25 13.70 21.15 11.99
N GLY A 26 12.79 21.80 11.26
CA GLY A 26 11.74 22.62 11.87
C GLY A 26 10.78 21.80 12.73
N ALA A 27 10.42 20.60 12.30
CA ALA A 27 9.56 19.71 13.07
C ALA A 27 10.26 19.27 14.37
N ALA A 28 11.54 18.85 14.29
CA ALA A 28 12.33 18.48 15.45
C ALA A 28 12.48 19.65 16.46
N LEU A 29 12.69 20.88 15.98
CA LEU A 29 12.74 22.08 16.81
C LEU A 29 11.41 22.34 17.53
N LEU A 30 10.27 22.22 16.84
CA LEU A 30 8.95 22.41 17.45
C LEU A 30 8.64 21.35 18.49
N VAL A 31 8.91 20.08 18.20
CA VAL A 31 8.69 18.98 19.15
C VAL A 31 9.56 19.17 20.39
N ALA A 32 10.86 19.45 20.22
CA ALA A 32 11.76 19.73 21.34
C ALA A 32 11.30 20.93 22.17
N ALA A 33 10.84 22.02 21.53
CA ALA A 33 10.32 23.18 22.23
C ALA A 33 9.10 22.81 23.11
N ARG A 34 8.20 21.96 22.60
CA ARG A 34 7.03 21.48 23.36
C ARG A 34 7.42 20.57 24.52
N MET A 35 8.39 19.68 24.33
CA MET A 35 8.89 18.80 25.40
C MET A 35 9.48 19.57 26.58
N HIS A 36 10.07 20.75 26.33
CA HIS A 36 10.68 21.60 27.37
C HIS A 36 9.81 22.80 27.75
N GLU A 37 8.49 22.74 27.46
CA GLU A 37 7.51 23.81 27.76
C GLU A 37 7.88 25.19 27.19
N PHE A 38 8.74 25.23 26.18
CA PHE A 38 9.18 26.44 25.54
C PHE A 38 8.17 26.88 24.48
N ARG A 39 7.42 27.94 24.80
CA ARG A 39 6.38 28.46 23.93
C ARG A 39 6.99 29.20 22.73
N ARG A 40 6.99 28.55 21.58
CA ARG A 40 7.30 29.14 20.26
C ARG A 40 6.14 28.91 19.31
N THR A 41 5.85 29.91 18.48
CA THR A 41 4.79 29.76 17.48
C THR A 41 5.32 29.02 16.26
N VAL A 42 4.41 28.37 15.53
CA VAL A 42 4.74 27.72 14.27
C VAL A 42 5.30 28.73 13.26
N LYS A 43 4.81 29.99 13.29
CA LYS A 43 5.27 31.08 12.43
C LYS A 43 6.74 31.45 12.69
N ASP A 44 7.15 31.50 13.96
CA ASP A 44 8.55 31.82 14.32
C ASP A 44 9.51 30.80 13.72
N VAL A 45 9.19 29.51 13.82
CA VAL A 45 10.02 28.42 13.29
C VAL A 45 10.04 28.43 11.76
N ILE A 46 8.89 28.66 11.12
CA ILE A 46 8.80 28.79 9.66
C ILE A 46 9.69 29.93 9.14
N GLY A 47 9.69 31.07 9.84
CA GLY A 47 10.51 32.22 9.49
C GLY A 47 12.01 31.91 9.44
N VAL A 48 12.49 30.99 10.28
CA VAL A 48 13.90 30.55 10.33
C VAL A 48 14.17 29.47 9.29
N VAL A 49 13.33 28.43 9.23
CA VAL A 49 13.59 27.20 8.46
C VAL A 49 13.19 27.34 6.97
N LYS A 50 12.45 28.41 6.62
CA LYS A 50 12.03 28.75 5.26
C LYS A 50 11.26 27.62 4.56
N VAL A 51 10.23 27.12 5.23
CA VAL A 51 9.31 26.09 4.70
C VAL A 51 7.86 26.51 4.88
N CYS A 52 6.97 26.03 4.01
CA CYS A 52 5.54 26.30 4.13
C CYS A 52 4.94 25.64 5.38
N GLU A 53 3.94 26.27 5.98
CA GLU A 53 3.25 25.75 7.16
C GLU A 53 2.65 24.36 6.93
N ALA A 54 2.01 24.15 5.77
CA ALA A 54 1.45 22.85 5.40
C ALA A 54 2.53 21.74 5.34
N THR A 55 3.74 22.08 4.91
CA THR A 55 4.85 21.12 4.89
C THR A 55 5.27 20.74 6.31
N LEU A 56 5.35 21.71 7.21
CA LEU A 56 5.73 21.48 8.60
C LEU A 56 4.68 20.65 9.34
N ARG A 57 3.39 20.97 9.17
CA ARG A 57 2.27 20.19 9.72
C ARG A 57 2.33 18.73 9.22
N LYS A 58 2.54 18.53 7.92
CA LYS A 58 2.65 17.18 7.35
C LYS A 58 3.79 16.37 7.96
N ARG A 59 4.94 17.01 8.26
CA ARG A 59 6.07 16.33 8.94
C ARG A 59 5.76 15.98 10.39
N LEU A 60 5.02 16.83 11.09
CA LEU A 60 4.58 16.54 12.47
C LEU A 60 3.61 15.35 12.49
N THR A 61 2.65 15.30 11.57
CA THR A 61 1.72 14.15 11.44
C THR A 61 2.46 12.86 11.09
N GLU A 62 3.46 12.91 10.21
CA GLU A 62 4.26 11.72 9.90
C GLU A 62 5.14 11.28 11.08
N PHE A 63 5.57 12.21 11.93
CA PHE A 63 6.29 11.87 13.17
C PHE A 63 5.34 11.22 14.18
N GLU A 64 4.10 11.71 14.29
CA GLU A 64 3.05 11.13 15.12
C GLU A 64 2.80 9.65 14.77
N ASP A 65 2.84 9.29 13.49
CA ASP A 65 2.70 7.90 13.00
C ASP A 65 3.89 6.98 13.38
N THR A 66 5.01 7.51 13.91
CA THR A 66 6.18 6.69 14.33
C THR A 66 6.05 6.20 15.78
N PRO A 67 6.66 5.07 16.17
CA PRO A 67 6.62 4.60 17.57
C PRO A 67 7.34 5.55 18.54
N THR A 68 8.21 6.43 18.03
CA THR A 68 8.92 7.41 18.87
C THR A 68 7.98 8.47 19.44
N SER A 69 6.88 8.78 18.76
CA SER A 69 5.92 9.80 19.20
C SER A 69 5.18 9.43 20.49
N GLN A 70 5.10 8.13 20.79
CA GLN A 70 4.36 7.59 21.92
C GLN A 70 5.19 7.56 23.22
N LEU A 71 6.50 7.82 23.13
CA LEU A 71 7.39 7.81 24.27
C LEU A 71 7.23 9.08 25.12
N THR A 72 7.34 8.91 26.43
CA THR A 72 7.50 10.05 27.33
C THR A 72 8.85 10.73 27.11
N ILE A 73 8.98 11.98 27.57
CA ILE A 73 10.22 12.76 27.45
C ILE A 73 11.40 12.01 28.10
N ASP A 74 11.19 11.42 29.27
CA ASP A 74 12.23 10.69 30.00
C ASP A 74 12.64 9.39 29.29
N GLU A 75 11.68 8.63 28.78
CA GLU A 75 11.95 7.41 28.01
C GLU A 75 12.74 7.72 26.74
N PHE A 76 12.32 8.75 25.99
CA PHE A 76 13.00 9.18 24.77
C PHE A 76 14.47 9.58 25.03
N MET A 77 14.78 10.14 26.20
CA MET A 77 16.14 10.53 26.57
C MET A 77 16.99 9.36 27.07
N ARG A 78 16.40 8.22 27.40
CA ARG A 78 17.11 7.05 27.94
C ARG A 78 17.25 5.92 26.94
N VAL A 79 16.23 5.70 26.11
CA VAL A 79 16.12 4.53 25.23
C VAL A 79 16.19 4.96 23.77
N ASP A 80 16.98 4.24 22.98
CA ASP A 80 16.93 4.31 21.53
C ASP A 80 16.18 3.09 20.99
N LEU A 81 15.10 3.34 20.26
CA LEU A 81 14.34 2.29 19.60
C LEU A 81 15.16 1.71 18.43
N GLU A 82 15.21 0.39 18.32
CA GLU A 82 15.87 -0.29 17.18
C GLU A 82 14.99 -0.34 15.94
N GLN A 83 13.67 -0.43 16.13
CA GLN A 83 12.71 -0.52 15.04
C GLN A 83 12.78 0.71 14.14
N GLU A 84 12.87 0.49 12.83
CA GLU A 84 12.84 1.54 11.81
C GLU A 84 11.47 1.57 11.13
N CYS A 85 11.08 2.74 10.63
CA CYS A 85 9.86 2.90 9.84
C CYS A 85 10.16 3.06 8.34
N ASP A 86 9.21 2.62 7.52
CA ASP A 86 9.24 2.85 6.09
C ASP A 86 9.08 4.34 5.72
N PRO A 87 9.64 4.79 4.59
CA PRO A 87 9.48 6.16 4.15
C PRO A 87 8.00 6.49 3.83
N PRO A 88 7.53 7.73 4.10
CA PRO A 88 6.12 8.10 3.89
C PRO A 88 5.60 7.91 2.47
N SER A 89 6.45 7.93 1.45
CA SER A 89 6.06 7.62 0.06
C SER A 89 5.62 6.17 -0.11
N PHE A 90 6.26 5.24 0.59
CA PHE A 90 5.91 3.82 0.57
C PHE A 90 4.59 3.57 1.31
N THR A 91 4.48 4.09 2.54
CA THR A 91 3.28 3.95 3.37
C THR A 91 2.06 4.59 2.71
N ALA A 92 2.21 5.76 2.09
CA ALA A 92 1.13 6.41 1.33
C ALA A 92 0.70 5.58 0.12
N GLY A 93 1.66 4.97 -0.60
CA GLY A 93 1.37 4.06 -1.70
C GLY A 93 0.55 2.85 -1.24
N GLN A 94 0.95 2.20 -0.16
CA GLN A 94 0.21 1.07 0.41
C GLN A 94 -1.19 1.47 0.89
N ARG A 95 -1.33 2.61 1.58
CA ARG A 95 -2.64 3.12 2.04
C ARG A 95 -3.59 3.35 0.86
N LYS A 96 -3.09 3.91 -0.25
CA LYS A 96 -3.88 4.11 -1.47
C LYS A 96 -4.35 2.79 -2.09
N VAL A 97 -3.48 1.80 -2.19
CA VAL A 97 -3.83 0.47 -2.73
C VAL A 97 -4.88 -0.21 -1.85
N LYS A 98 -4.69 -0.20 -0.52
CA LYS A 98 -5.66 -0.75 0.43
C LYS A 98 -7.02 -0.05 0.34
N MET A 99 -7.04 1.28 0.25
CA MET A 99 -8.26 2.06 0.09
C MET A 99 -8.98 1.74 -1.23
N GLN A 100 -8.23 1.57 -2.33
CA GLN A 100 -8.80 1.18 -3.62
C GLN A 100 -9.37 -0.24 -3.60
N ALA A 101 -8.68 -1.19 -2.96
CA ALA A 101 -9.17 -2.56 -2.80
C ALA A 101 -10.47 -2.60 -1.96
N PHE A 102 -10.49 -1.87 -0.84
CA PHE A 102 -11.70 -1.73 -0.02
C PHE A 102 -12.84 -1.08 -0.80
N HIS A 103 -12.56 -0.03 -1.57
CA HIS A 103 -13.58 0.60 -2.41
C HIS A 103 -14.14 -0.37 -3.46
N ARG A 104 -13.28 -1.15 -4.12
CA ARG A 104 -13.71 -2.19 -5.07
C ARG A 104 -14.66 -3.19 -4.40
N LEU A 105 -14.29 -3.70 -3.22
CA LEU A 105 -15.14 -4.60 -2.42
C LEU A 105 -16.48 -3.96 -2.03
N SER A 106 -16.50 -2.65 -1.73
CA SER A 106 -17.74 -1.96 -1.34
C SER A 106 -18.70 -1.66 -2.51
N THR A 107 -18.25 -1.83 -3.75
CA THR A 107 -19.08 -1.57 -4.94
C THR A 107 -19.72 -2.86 -5.44
N PRO A 108 -21.02 -2.86 -5.76
CA PRO A 108 -21.68 -4.05 -6.31
C PRO A 108 -20.98 -4.57 -7.59
N ALA A 109 -20.48 -3.67 -8.44
CA ALA A 109 -19.73 -4.02 -9.63
C ALA A 109 -18.38 -4.71 -9.31
N GLY A 110 -17.72 -4.30 -8.23
CA GLY A 110 -16.45 -4.91 -7.80
C GLY A 110 -16.66 -6.26 -7.11
N GLU A 111 -17.73 -6.44 -6.34
CA GLU A 111 -18.14 -7.75 -5.82
C GLU A 111 -18.39 -8.74 -6.98
N ILE A 112 -19.15 -8.32 -8.00
CA ILE A 112 -19.40 -9.15 -9.19
C ILE A 112 -18.10 -9.51 -9.92
N SER A 113 -17.14 -8.58 -9.99
CA SER A 113 -15.81 -8.85 -10.58
C SER A 113 -15.05 -9.91 -9.81
N LEU A 114 -15.06 -9.87 -8.47
CA LEU A 114 -14.37 -10.87 -7.64
C LEU A 114 -14.94 -12.27 -7.85
N TYR A 115 -16.27 -12.40 -7.87
CA TYR A 115 -16.91 -13.68 -8.15
C TYR A 115 -16.60 -14.17 -9.57
N ARG A 116 -16.54 -13.28 -10.57
CA ARG A 116 -16.10 -13.66 -11.93
C ARG A 116 -14.69 -14.23 -11.93
N ASP A 117 -13.74 -13.54 -11.29
CA ASP A 117 -12.34 -13.96 -11.24
C ASP A 117 -12.18 -15.32 -10.53
N GLU A 118 -12.94 -15.54 -9.45
CA GLU A 118 -12.96 -16.80 -8.70
C GLU A 118 -13.53 -17.96 -9.54
N ILE A 119 -14.65 -17.72 -10.24
CA ILE A 119 -15.25 -18.70 -11.17
C ILE A 119 -14.26 -19.06 -12.28
N GLU A 120 -13.60 -18.08 -12.88
CA GLU A 120 -12.63 -18.31 -13.96
C GLU A 120 -11.42 -19.12 -13.48
N THR A 121 -10.93 -18.83 -12.27
CA THR A 121 -9.83 -19.58 -11.64
C THR A 121 -10.20 -21.04 -11.37
N GLU A 122 -11.41 -21.29 -10.86
CA GLU A 122 -11.86 -22.65 -10.57
C GLU A 122 -12.10 -23.47 -11.85
N LEU A 123 -12.62 -22.83 -12.89
CA LEU A 123 -12.72 -23.42 -14.22
C LEU A 123 -11.33 -23.76 -14.79
N GLU A 124 -10.34 -22.89 -14.64
CA GLU A 124 -8.96 -23.13 -15.09
C GLU A 124 -8.29 -24.28 -14.32
N ASN A 125 -8.56 -24.40 -13.01
CA ASN A 125 -8.07 -25.50 -12.19
C ASN A 125 -8.73 -26.84 -12.55
N SER A 126 -10.00 -26.81 -12.92
CA SER A 126 -10.79 -27.97 -13.33
C SER A 126 -10.51 -28.41 -14.77
N ARG A 127 -9.86 -27.56 -15.59
CA ARG A 127 -9.48 -27.93 -16.95
C ARG A 127 -8.53 -29.13 -16.93
N PRO A 128 -8.80 -30.18 -17.74
CA PRO A 128 -7.98 -31.38 -17.76
C PRO A 128 -6.57 -31.05 -18.26
N LYS A 129 -5.58 -31.19 -17.37
CA LYS A 129 -4.16 -30.98 -17.70
C LYS A 129 -3.66 -32.22 -18.45
N LEU A 130 -3.37 -32.07 -19.75
CA LEU A 130 -2.72 -33.10 -20.57
C LEU A 130 -1.39 -33.51 -19.90
N ARG A 131 -1.16 -34.82 -19.70
CA ARG A 131 0.05 -35.37 -19.06
C ARG A 131 0.88 -36.20 -20.05
N GLY A 132 2.17 -36.38 -19.74
CA GLY A 132 3.08 -37.23 -20.50
C GLY A 132 3.50 -36.62 -21.84
N ILE A 133 3.85 -37.47 -22.82
CA ILE A 133 4.40 -37.06 -24.14
C ILE A 133 3.46 -36.09 -24.88
N TYR A 134 2.15 -36.15 -24.61
CA TYR A 134 1.15 -35.30 -25.24
C TYR A 134 1.03 -33.89 -24.64
N ALA A 135 1.63 -33.61 -23.48
CA ALA A 135 1.59 -32.29 -22.85
C ALA A 135 2.29 -31.19 -23.68
N ALA A 136 3.29 -31.57 -24.49
CA ALA A 136 4.05 -30.64 -25.33
C ALA A 136 3.23 -30.05 -26.49
N TYR A 137 2.25 -30.80 -27.01
CA TYR A 137 1.41 -30.38 -28.14
C TYR A 137 0.30 -29.39 -27.75
N ALA A 138 0.01 -29.24 -26.45
CA ALA A 138 -1.03 -28.36 -25.94
C ALA A 138 -0.71 -26.85 -26.11
N LYS A 139 0.58 -26.50 -26.28
CA LYS A 139 1.01 -25.10 -26.51
C LYS A 139 0.89 -24.64 -27.96
N GLU A 140 0.85 -25.56 -28.93
CA GLU A 140 0.81 -25.23 -30.36
C GLU A 140 -0.61 -25.10 -30.90
N ILE A 141 -1.58 -25.70 -30.22
CA ILE A 141 -3.00 -25.63 -30.56
C ILE A 141 -3.66 -24.82 -29.44
N GLY A 142 -3.80 -23.50 -29.62
CA GLY A 142 -4.47 -22.65 -28.64
C GLY A 142 -5.79 -23.28 -28.20
N VAL A 143 -5.84 -23.75 -26.96
CA VAL A 143 -6.96 -24.55 -26.44
C VAL A 143 -8.14 -23.63 -26.17
N ASP A 144 -8.86 -23.30 -27.24
CA ASP A 144 -10.18 -22.67 -27.23
C ASP A 144 -11.19 -23.53 -28.02
N VAL A 145 -10.94 -24.84 -28.09
CA VAL A 145 -11.74 -25.78 -28.90
C VAL A 145 -12.88 -26.43 -28.09
N CYS A 146 -12.94 -26.23 -26.76
CA CYS A 146 -13.96 -26.90 -25.95
C CYS A 146 -15.38 -26.33 -26.13
N LEU A 147 -15.56 -25.11 -26.69
CA LEU A 147 -16.90 -24.52 -26.84
C LEU A 147 -17.71 -25.03 -28.04
N ARG A 148 -17.13 -25.82 -28.95
CA ARG A 148 -17.85 -26.24 -30.17
C ARG A 148 -18.52 -27.61 -30.10
N ALA A 149 -18.31 -28.35 -29.01
CA ALA A 149 -18.90 -29.69 -28.85
C ALA A 149 -20.29 -29.69 -28.19
N TYR A 150 -20.72 -28.60 -27.55
CA TYR A 150 -22.00 -28.56 -26.80
C TYR A 150 -23.19 -27.96 -27.57
N VAL A 151 -22.99 -27.50 -28.81
CA VAL A 151 -24.09 -27.05 -29.70
C VAL A 151 -24.04 -27.84 -31.00
N CYS A 152 -24.15 -29.16 -30.92
CA CYS A 152 -24.60 -29.97 -32.05
C CYS A 152 -25.85 -30.73 -31.60
N VAL A 153 -26.98 -30.00 -31.58
CA VAL A 153 -28.31 -30.58 -31.42
C VAL A 153 -28.50 -31.58 -32.57
N PRO A 154 -28.78 -32.87 -32.31
CA PRO A 154 -29.03 -33.82 -33.37
C PRO A 154 -30.46 -33.62 -33.88
N THR A 155 -30.65 -32.74 -34.87
CA THR A 155 -31.82 -32.82 -35.74
C THR A 155 -31.58 -33.91 -36.79
N ALA A 156 -31.72 -35.16 -36.37
CA ALA A 156 -31.84 -36.31 -37.26
C ALA A 156 -32.95 -37.24 -36.72
N PHE A 157 -34.17 -36.70 -36.69
CA PHE A 157 -35.39 -37.48 -36.51
C PHE A 157 -36.31 -37.21 -37.71
N SER A 158 -36.09 -37.96 -38.78
CA SER A 158 -37.13 -38.35 -39.71
C SER A 158 -36.62 -39.51 -40.55
N VAL A 159 -36.95 -40.71 -40.08
CA VAL A 159 -36.96 -41.94 -40.86
C VAL A 159 -38.41 -42.20 -41.25
N PHE A 160 -38.64 -42.25 -42.56
CA PHE A 160 -39.66 -43.02 -43.31
C PHE A 160 -41.12 -43.04 -42.83
N PHE A 161 -42.02 -42.59 -43.71
CA PHE A 161 -43.17 -43.42 -44.12
C PHE A 161 -43.41 -43.23 -45.63
N TYR A 162 -43.85 -44.32 -46.26
CA TYR A 162 -44.22 -44.48 -47.68
C TYR A 162 -45.07 -43.33 -48.25
#